data_AF-A0A9P6UZ37-F1
#
_entry.id   AF-A0A9P6UZ37-F1
#
_cell.length_a   1.000
_cell.length_b   1.000
_cell.length_c   1.000
_cell.angle_alpha   90.00
_cell.angle_beta   90.00
_cell.angle_gamma   90.00
#
_symmetry.space_group_name_H-M   'P 1'
#
loop_
_entity.id
_entity.type
_entity.pdbx_description
1 polymer ?
#
loop_
_entity_poly.entity_id
_entity_poly.type
_entity_poly.pdbx_seq_one_letter_code
_entity_poly.pdbx_strand_id
1 'polypeptide(L)'
;MMSVSGTMIGYLQWRGFTAGSIALLKGVCTVSELLGTVMMPAMSRYVGLIRTGAWSIWLEVATLTPVLLSIYSDRLPVQVVIFVGMALSRVGVWSFDLVITQIMQEYTHSTSQGDAGSFDNAGVINGWHYSMMNVFELAQFILTMIWSNPQSYFIPCTLSFGCIVLGAIVYSTYLIKMRGHLFHYQRIASAASAASSCLVTDNAEYDDEIGEQERDALALQPNTNGNVNMALVLQGGPDGTKEGTENALALQGAKDACLWNLPSNQGFQYRTCTLHTLTPSSETPGAYSGLIPAKANENDFMMALGYFPSKAIQTAANANGNKLFAIADFEFTPPVGNIVSVMYSEDQIGYIAGLLAGEVAKSRGGKVAVIGGVDQPSVRRQVNGFGSGVRIACLTCKAYGLYAGKFDADPRLTSTVAQILRDHHVSVVFNAASIFGTMTLKNLTTQDGIYGIGSGSDEWITNWAYGSVPGSEHILTSIQTDYTVMVRSVMQSVLRANLTGGSTVFYGANPNAEQSAIKLAPVHEAGAVYTKEIEGKMHGYIADMVKGKLQTGVDHKSGDSRSSGSSMLG
;
A
#
# COMPACT_ATOMS: atom_id res chain seq x y z
N MET A 1 -15.35 -29.12 -18.24
CA MET A 1 -16.44 -30.15 -18.29
C MET A 1 -17.74 -29.71 -17.61
N MET A 2 -17.72 -29.04 -16.46
CA MET A 2 -18.94 -28.66 -15.73
C MET A 2 -19.47 -27.27 -16.10
N SER A 3 -19.47 -26.97 -17.40
CA SER A 3 -20.01 -25.73 -17.99
C SER A 3 -21.14 -26.14 -18.93
N VAL A 4 -22.15 -25.29 -19.16
CA VAL A 4 -23.27 -25.53 -20.11
C VAL A 4 -22.79 -25.46 -21.58
N SER A 5 -21.74 -26.21 -21.91
CA SER A 5 -21.22 -26.39 -23.27
C SER A 5 -21.71 -27.71 -23.86
N GLY A 6 -21.42 -27.94 -25.15
CA GLY A 6 -21.98 -29.06 -25.91
C GLY A 6 -21.83 -30.44 -25.24
N THR A 7 -20.73 -30.68 -24.54
CA THR A 7 -20.44 -31.95 -23.87
C THR A 7 -21.34 -32.19 -22.65
N MET A 8 -21.56 -31.16 -21.82
CA MET A 8 -22.48 -31.24 -20.68
C MET A 8 -23.93 -31.32 -21.14
N ILE A 9 -24.30 -30.61 -22.21
CA ILE A 9 -25.66 -30.69 -22.79
C ILE A 9 -25.96 -32.11 -23.25
N GLY A 10 -25.02 -32.77 -23.93
CA GLY A 10 -25.16 -34.17 -24.34
C GLY A 10 -25.35 -35.10 -23.14
N TYR A 11 -24.61 -34.88 -22.05
CA TYR A 11 -24.80 -35.63 -20.80
C TYR A 11 -26.17 -35.40 -20.15
N LEU A 12 -26.65 -34.15 -20.08
CA LEU A 12 -27.96 -33.82 -19.51
C LEU A 12 -29.11 -34.42 -20.33
N GLN A 13 -29.00 -34.41 -21.66
CA GLN A 13 -29.97 -35.08 -22.54
C GLN A 13 -29.98 -36.59 -22.30
N TRP A 14 -28.81 -37.22 -22.16
CA TRP A 14 -28.72 -38.64 -21.82
C TRP A 14 -29.32 -38.96 -20.44
N ARG A 15 -29.15 -38.08 -19.46
CA ARG A 15 -29.82 -38.16 -18.14
C ARG A 15 -31.33 -37.84 -18.16
N GLY A 16 -31.90 -37.50 -19.32
CA GLY A 16 -33.34 -37.29 -19.51
C GLY A 16 -33.85 -35.87 -19.30
N PHE A 17 -32.97 -34.86 -19.32
CA PHE A 17 -33.40 -33.46 -19.27
C PHE A 17 -34.07 -33.04 -20.59
N THR A 18 -35.19 -32.34 -20.50
CA THR A 18 -35.91 -31.83 -21.67
C THR A 18 -35.16 -30.66 -22.30
N ALA A 19 -35.31 -30.47 -23.61
CA ALA A 19 -34.72 -29.32 -24.32
C ALA A 19 -35.12 -27.96 -23.68
N GLY A 20 -36.35 -27.85 -23.18
CA GLY A 20 -36.83 -26.66 -22.46
C GLY A 20 -36.09 -26.41 -21.15
N SER A 21 -35.83 -27.44 -20.34
CA SER A 21 -35.06 -27.31 -19.09
C SER A 21 -33.60 -26.90 -19.35
N ILE A 22 -32.99 -27.42 -20.42
CA ILE A 22 -31.63 -27.07 -20.82
C ILE A 22 -31.57 -25.62 -21.33
N ALA A 23 -32.57 -25.18 -22.11
CA ALA A 23 -32.68 -23.80 -22.56
C ALA A 23 -32.86 -22.82 -21.38
N LEU A 24 -33.69 -23.18 -20.38
CA LEU A 24 -33.86 -22.39 -19.17
C LEU A 24 -32.55 -22.29 -18.38
N LEU A 25 -31.82 -23.40 -18.22
CA LEU A 25 -30.52 -23.42 -17.52
C LEU A 25 -29.52 -22.47 -18.19
N LYS A 26 -29.45 -22.49 -19.52
CA LYS A 26 -28.62 -21.54 -20.28
C LYS A 26 -29.00 -20.10 -19.98
N GLY A 27 -30.29 -19.76 -20.04
CA GLY A 27 -30.77 -18.41 -19.74
C GLY A 27 -30.40 -17.95 -18.33
N VAL A 28 -30.59 -18.82 -17.33
CA VAL A 28 -30.24 -18.51 -15.93
C VAL A 28 -28.72 -18.36 -15.75
N CYS A 29 -27.92 -19.18 -16.43
CA CYS A 29 -26.46 -19.04 -16.42
C CYS A 29 -26.03 -17.70 -17.00
N THR A 30 -26.59 -17.27 -18.14
CA THR A 30 -26.29 -15.97 -18.74
C THR A 30 -26.65 -14.80 -17.83
N VAL A 31 -27.80 -14.87 -17.13
CA VAL A 31 -28.15 -13.85 -16.12
C VAL A 31 -27.16 -13.86 -14.95
N SER A 32 -26.69 -15.04 -14.53
CA SER A 32 -25.71 -15.19 -13.46
C SER A 32 -24.33 -14.63 -13.85
N GLU A 33 -23.94 -14.72 -15.12
CA GLU A 33 -22.72 -14.09 -15.65
C GLU A 33 -22.82 -12.55 -15.61
N LEU A 34 -23.98 -11.99 -15.99
CA LEU A 34 -24.25 -10.56 -15.85
C LEU A 34 -24.21 -10.11 -14.38
N LEU A 35 -24.74 -10.91 -13.45
CA LEU A 35 -24.62 -10.66 -12.02
C LEU A 35 -23.15 -10.68 -11.58
N GLY A 36 -22.34 -11.62 -12.07
CA GLY A 36 -20.89 -11.63 -11.81
C GLY A 36 -20.19 -10.34 -12.25
N THR A 37 -20.65 -9.71 -13.34
CA THR A 37 -20.13 -8.44 -13.85
C THR A 37 -20.44 -7.27 -12.92
N VAL A 38 -21.61 -7.27 -12.28
CA VAL A 38 -22.01 -6.23 -11.31
C VAL A 38 -21.42 -6.50 -9.93
N MET A 39 -21.34 -7.78 -9.54
CA MET A 39 -20.81 -8.20 -8.25
C MET A 39 -19.30 -8.02 -8.15
N MET A 40 -18.55 -8.24 -9.22
CA MET A 40 -17.08 -8.10 -9.19
C MET A 40 -16.64 -6.69 -8.73
N PRO A 41 -17.08 -5.57 -9.36
CA PRO A 41 -16.71 -4.22 -8.93
C PRO A 41 -17.22 -3.86 -7.54
N ALA A 42 -18.40 -4.37 -7.15
CA ALA A 42 -18.91 -4.16 -5.81
C ALA A 42 -18.03 -4.87 -4.77
N MET A 43 -17.75 -6.16 -4.96
CA MET A 43 -16.90 -6.94 -4.07
C MET A 43 -15.47 -6.39 -4.03
N SER A 44 -14.88 -6.00 -5.17
CA SER A 44 -13.52 -5.42 -5.21
C SER A 44 -13.41 -4.13 -4.41
N ARG A 45 -14.45 -3.31 -4.35
CA ARG A 45 -14.52 -2.12 -3.47
C ARG A 45 -14.57 -2.48 -1.98
N TYR A 46 -15.24 -3.56 -1.60
CA TYR A 46 -15.43 -3.92 -0.17
C TYR A 46 -14.31 -4.78 0.41
N VAL A 47 -13.77 -5.73 -0.36
CA VAL A 47 -12.76 -6.69 0.14
C VAL A 47 -11.39 -6.55 -0.54
N GLY A 48 -11.27 -5.73 -1.58
CA GLY A 48 -10.06 -5.56 -2.38
C GLY A 48 -9.98 -6.55 -3.55
N LEU A 49 -9.39 -6.12 -4.68
CA LEU A 49 -9.37 -6.86 -5.94
C LEU A 49 -8.85 -8.30 -5.80
N ILE A 50 -7.70 -8.49 -5.14
CA ILE A 50 -7.07 -9.80 -4.94
C ILE A 50 -7.92 -10.72 -4.04
N ARG A 51 -8.61 -10.18 -3.02
CA ARG A 51 -9.50 -10.99 -2.18
C ARG A 51 -10.78 -11.36 -2.91
N THR A 52 -11.31 -10.45 -3.75
CA THR A 52 -12.46 -10.75 -4.61
C THR A 52 -12.15 -11.94 -5.51
N GLY A 53 -10.93 -12.04 -6.05
CA GLY A 53 -10.49 -13.22 -6.80
C GLY A 53 -10.55 -14.50 -5.96
N ALA A 54 -10.04 -14.47 -4.73
CA ALA A 54 -10.05 -15.65 -3.85
C ALA A 54 -11.47 -16.07 -3.45
N TRP A 55 -12.32 -15.10 -3.08
CA TRP A 55 -13.73 -15.38 -2.80
C TRP A 55 -14.46 -15.96 -4.02
N SER A 56 -14.17 -15.44 -5.22
CA SER A 56 -14.83 -15.86 -6.45
C SER A 56 -14.46 -17.29 -6.85
N ILE A 57 -13.16 -17.64 -6.81
CA ILE A 57 -12.71 -19.00 -7.17
C ILE A 57 -13.12 -20.05 -6.11
N TRP A 58 -13.14 -19.69 -4.83
CA TRP A 58 -13.65 -20.60 -3.79
C TRP A 58 -15.18 -20.72 -3.80
N LEU A 59 -15.90 -19.67 -4.20
CA LEU A 59 -17.35 -19.76 -4.47
C LEU A 59 -17.63 -20.71 -5.64
N GLU A 60 -16.83 -20.67 -6.71
CA GLU A 60 -16.91 -21.64 -7.81
C GLU A 60 -16.70 -23.08 -7.31
N VAL A 61 -15.63 -23.33 -6.55
CA VAL A 61 -15.36 -24.67 -5.98
C VAL A 61 -16.52 -25.13 -5.10
N ALA A 62 -17.01 -24.26 -4.20
CA ALA A 62 -18.08 -24.59 -3.27
C ALA A 62 -19.40 -24.92 -3.98
N THR A 63 -19.73 -24.20 -5.05
CA THR A 63 -20.98 -24.39 -5.81
C THR A 63 -20.92 -25.57 -6.78
N LEU A 64 -19.74 -25.93 -7.30
CA LEU A 64 -19.56 -27.10 -8.16
C LEU A 64 -19.35 -28.42 -7.39
N THR A 65 -18.93 -28.37 -6.13
CA THR A 65 -18.80 -29.57 -5.27
C THR A 65 -20.10 -30.40 -5.21
N PRO A 66 -21.28 -29.82 -4.88
CA PRO A 66 -22.53 -30.59 -4.87
C PRO A 66 -22.96 -31.05 -6.28
N VAL A 67 -22.60 -30.33 -7.34
CA VAL A 67 -22.84 -30.74 -8.73
C VAL A 67 -22.05 -32.01 -9.05
N LEU A 68 -20.76 -32.05 -8.71
CA LEU A 68 -19.93 -33.24 -8.90
C LEU A 68 -20.48 -34.43 -8.09
N LEU A 69 -20.85 -34.23 -6.84
CA LEU A 69 -21.43 -35.28 -6.00
C LEU A 69 -22.75 -35.83 -6.55
N SER A 70 -23.58 -34.98 -7.16
CA SER A 70 -24.83 -35.41 -7.81
C SER A 70 -24.61 -36.28 -9.05
N ILE A 71 -23.44 -36.20 -9.69
CA ILE A 71 -23.09 -37.07 -10.82
C ILE A 71 -22.77 -38.49 -10.33
N TYR A 72 -22.21 -38.62 -9.13
CA TYR A 72 -21.86 -39.91 -8.49
C TYR A 72 -23.01 -40.56 -7.72
N SER A 73 -24.05 -39.81 -7.35
CA SER A 73 -25.14 -40.29 -6.51
C SER A 73 -26.51 -39.94 -7.05
N ASP A 74 -27.35 -40.95 -7.27
CA ASP A 74 -28.75 -40.78 -7.69
C ASP A 74 -29.70 -40.41 -6.52
N ARG A 75 -29.19 -40.18 -5.30
CA ARG A 75 -30.01 -39.89 -4.10
C ARG A 75 -30.35 -38.41 -3.91
N LEU A 76 -29.59 -37.51 -4.54
CA LEU A 76 -29.85 -36.07 -4.51
C LEU A 76 -30.89 -35.70 -5.57
N PRO A 77 -31.64 -34.60 -5.44
CA PRO A 77 -32.47 -34.07 -6.53
C PRO A 77 -31.55 -33.54 -7.65
N VAL A 78 -31.00 -34.47 -8.45
CA VAL A 78 -29.92 -34.24 -9.44
C VAL A 78 -30.25 -33.06 -10.35
N GLN A 79 -31.52 -32.96 -10.78
CA GLN A 79 -31.97 -31.86 -11.63
C GLN A 79 -31.80 -30.49 -10.98
N VAL A 80 -32.25 -30.33 -9.74
CA VAL A 80 -32.18 -29.06 -9.01
C VAL A 80 -30.74 -28.72 -8.63
N VAL A 81 -29.97 -29.71 -8.17
CA VAL A 81 -28.58 -29.51 -7.73
C VAL A 81 -27.68 -29.10 -8.89
N ILE A 82 -27.79 -29.79 -10.04
CA ILE A 82 -27.06 -29.40 -11.25
C ILE A 82 -27.48 -28.00 -11.68
N PHE A 83 -28.78 -27.70 -11.68
CA PHE A 83 -29.29 -26.42 -12.17
C PHE A 83 -28.79 -25.24 -11.31
N VAL A 84 -28.99 -25.31 -10.00
CA VAL A 84 -28.61 -24.24 -9.07
C VAL A 84 -27.10 -24.14 -8.92
N GLY A 85 -26.40 -25.27 -8.77
CA GLY A 85 -24.96 -25.29 -8.60
C GLY A 85 -24.22 -24.75 -9.82
N MET A 86 -24.65 -25.12 -11.03
CA MET A 86 -24.07 -24.57 -12.26
C MET A 86 -24.41 -23.10 -12.49
N ALA A 87 -25.61 -22.64 -12.11
CA ALA A 87 -25.96 -21.23 -12.22
C ALA A 87 -25.11 -20.36 -11.27
N LEU A 88 -25.01 -20.75 -9.99
CA LEU A 88 -24.23 -20.01 -9.00
C LEU A 88 -22.72 -20.02 -9.30
N SER A 89 -22.19 -21.13 -9.83
CA SER A 89 -20.77 -21.19 -10.20
C SER A 89 -20.38 -20.19 -11.29
N ARG A 90 -21.33 -19.75 -12.13
CA ARG A 90 -21.07 -18.72 -13.14
C ARG A 90 -20.73 -17.37 -12.57
N VAL A 91 -21.36 -17.00 -11.45
CA VAL A 91 -21.03 -15.76 -10.74
C VAL A 91 -19.56 -15.82 -10.31
N GLY A 92 -19.15 -16.93 -9.70
CA GLY A 92 -17.77 -17.14 -9.23
C GLY A 92 -16.75 -17.12 -10.38
N VAL A 93 -16.96 -17.91 -11.44
CA VAL A 93 -16.06 -17.95 -12.61
C VAL A 93 -15.92 -16.59 -13.25
N TRP A 94 -17.04 -15.94 -13.56
CA TRP A 94 -17.04 -14.70 -14.32
C TRP A 94 -16.43 -13.55 -13.51
N SER A 95 -16.75 -13.47 -12.21
CA SER A 95 -16.10 -12.51 -11.32
C SER A 95 -14.61 -12.78 -11.18
N PHE A 96 -14.18 -14.04 -11.12
CA PHE A 96 -12.75 -14.39 -11.08
C PHE A 96 -12.02 -14.01 -12.37
N ASP A 97 -12.61 -14.27 -13.54
CA ASP A 97 -12.03 -13.94 -14.85
C ASP A 97 -11.83 -12.43 -15.02
N LEU A 98 -12.83 -11.64 -14.61
CA LEU A 98 -12.75 -10.19 -14.59
C LEU A 98 -11.67 -9.68 -13.62
N VAL A 99 -11.55 -10.30 -12.44
CA VAL A 99 -10.49 -9.95 -11.47
C VAL A 99 -9.11 -10.26 -12.02
N ILE A 100 -8.89 -11.43 -12.61
CA ILE A 100 -7.59 -11.80 -13.20
C ILE A 100 -7.24 -10.89 -14.37
N THR A 101 -8.20 -10.59 -15.24
CA THR A 101 -8.01 -9.65 -16.35
C THR A 101 -7.64 -8.27 -15.83
N GLN A 102 -8.34 -7.78 -14.79
CA GLN A 102 -8.04 -6.48 -14.19
C GLN A 102 -6.67 -6.47 -13.50
N ILE A 103 -6.31 -7.52 -12.76
CA ILE A 103 -4.96 -7.68 -12.17
C ILE A 103 -3.92 -7.65 -13.29
N MET A 104 -4.12 -8.42 -14.37
CA MET A 104 -3.19 -8.45 -15.49
C MET A 104 -3.04 -7.06 -16.12
N GLN A 105 -4.15 -6.34 -16.32
CA GLN A 105 -4.15 -4.97 -16.83
C GLN A 105 -3.43 -4.00 -15.89
N GLU A 106 -3.73 -4.01 -14.59
CA GLU A 106 -3.09 -3.15 -13.58
C GLU A 106 -1.58 -3.40 -13.52
N TYR A 107 -1.13 -4.66 -13.59
CA TYR A 107 0.30 -4.98 -13.59
C TYR A 107 0.98 -4.63 -14.92
N THR A 108 0.29 -4.80 -16.06
CA THR A 108 0.83 -4.33 -17.35
C THR A 108 0.88 -2.81 -17.45
N HIS A 109 -0.13 -2.09 -16.95
CA HIS A 109 -0.18 -0.62 -16.96
C HIS A 109 0.77 0.00 -15.93
N SER A 110 0.98 -0.67 -14.80
CA SER A 110 2.07 -0.33 -13.91
C SER A 110 3.36 -0.42 -14.71
N THR A 111 3.67 -1.56 -15.33
CA THR A 111 4.91 -1.73 -16.13
C THR A 111 5.04 -0.78 -17.34
N SER A 112 3.96 -0.18 -17.84
CA SER A 112 3.92 0.50 -19.15
C SER A 112 3.95 2.03 -19.14
N GLN A 113 4.09 2.68 -17.99
CA GLN A 113 4.07 4.15 -17.90
C GLN A 113 5.44 4.77 -18.28
N GLY A 114 6.02 4.35 -19.42
CA GLY A 114 7.31 4.84 -19.90
C GLY A 114 7.71 4.54 -21.36
N ASP A 115 7.11 3.57 -22.06
CA ASP A 115 7.65 3.10 -23.35
C ASP A 115 6.64 3.17 -24.51
N ALA A 116 7.02 3.80 -25.62
CA ALA A 116 6.19 3.94 -26.83
C ALA A 116 5.92 2.61 -27.56
N GLY A 117 6.50 1.49 -27.10
CA GLY A 117 6.20 0.11 -27.52
C GLY A 117 5.16 -0.60 -26.66
N SER A 118 4.55 0.07 -25.68
CA SER A 118 3.67 -0.49 -24.65
C SER A 118 2.43 -1.25 -25.15
N PHE A 119 1.97 -1.03 -26.38
CA PHE A 119 0.81 -1.76 -26.90
C PHE A 119 1.13 -3.23 -27.21
N ASP A 120 2.40 -3.57 -27.46
CA ASP A 120 2.81 -4.94 -27.81
C ASP A 120 2.86 -5.89 -26.59
N ASN A 121 3.28 -5.42 -25.41
CA ASN A 121 3.47 -6.32 -24.25
C ASN A 121 2.14 -6.80 -23.64
N ALA A 122 1.12 -5.94 -23.57
CA ALA A 122 -0.22 -6.34 -23.15
C ALA A 122 -0.84 -7.31 -24.18
N GLY A 123 -0.59 -7.09 -25.47
CA GLY A 123 -0.98 -8.00 -26.55
C GLY A 123 -0.31 -9.37 -26.45
N VAL A 124 0.99 -9.40 -26.13
CA VAL A 124 1.75 -10.65 -25.94
C VAL A 124 1.25 -11.42 -24.71
N ILE A 125 1.06 -10.76 -23.56
CA ILE A 125 0.58 -11.43 -22.34
C ILE A 125 -0.85 -11.94 -22.52
N ASN A 126 -1.75 -11.13 -23.10
CA ASN A 126 -3.09 -11.58 -23.49
C ASN A 126 -3.01 -12.75 -24.48
N GLY A 127 -2.09 -12.69 -25.45
CA GLY A 127 -1.82 -13.76 -26.41
C GLY A 127 -1.45 -15.08 -25.72
N TRP A 128 -0.49 -15.05 -24.79
CA TRP A 128 -0.12 -16.21 -23.99
C TRP A 128 -1.29 -16.74 -23.14
N HIS A 129 -2.05 -15.85 -22.52
CA HIS A 129 -3.22 -16.21 -21.73
C HIS A 129 -4.28 -16.94 -22.58
N TYR A 130 -4.66 -16.38 -23.73
CA TYR A 130 -5.61 -17.01 -24.65
C TYR A 130 -5.05 -18.29 -25.28
N SER A 131 -3.74 -18.35 -25.60
CA SER A 131 -3.11 -19.59 -26.09
C SER A 131 -3.16 -20.70 -25.04
N MET A 132 -2.87 -20.41 -23.78
CA MET A 132 -2.99 -21.38 -22.69
C MET A 132 -4.44 -21.84 -22.50
N MET A 133 -5.42 -20.93 -22.54
CA MET A 133 -6.84 -21.28 -22.51
C MET A 133 -7.22 -22.24 -23.64
N ASN A 134 -6.81 -21.95 -24.87
CA ASN A 134 -7.08 -22.81 -26.04
C ASN A 134 -6.47 -24.21 -25.90
N VAL A 135 -5.28 -24.33 -25.30
CA VAL A 135 -4.66 -25.65 -25.01
C VAL A 135 -5.53 -26.45 -24.03
N PHE A 136 -6.03 -25.83 -22.96
CA PHE A 136 -6.91 -26.51 -22.01
C PHE A 136 -8.30 -26.81 -22.60
N GLU A 137 -8.80 -25.96 -23.50
CA GLU A 137 -10.04 -26.22 -24.23
C GLU A 137 -9.90 -27.44 -25.16
N LEU A 138 -8.79 -27.56 -25.88
CA LEU A 138 -8.48 -28.74 -26.69
C LEU A 138 -8.33 -30.00 -25.83
N ALA A 139 -7.64 -29.90 -24.68
CA ALA A 139 -7.52 -31.00 -23.73
C ALA A 139 -8.89 -31.49 -23.27
N GLN A 140 -9.86 -30.58 -23.09
CA GLN A 140 -11.23 -30.93 -22.80
C GLN A 140 -11.84 -31.84 -23.89
N PHE A 141 -11.70 -31.50 -25.18
CA PHE A 141 -12.24 -32.33 -26.26
C PHE A 141 -11.57 -33.71 -26.33
N ILE A 142 -10.24 -33.77 -26.12
CA ILE A 142 -9.49 -35.03 -26.05
C ILE A 142 -10.01 -35.91 -24.91
N LEU A 143 -10.24 -35.34 -23.71
CA LEU A 143 -10.81 -36.08 -22.59
C LEU A 143 -12.19 -36.66 -22.93
N THR A 144 -13.05 -35.91 -23.64
CA THR A 144 -14.36 -36.45 -24.08
C THR A 144 -14.25 -37.51 -25.17
N MET A 145 -13.19 -37.50 -25.97
CA MET A 145 -12.95 -38.51 -26.99
C MET A 145 -12.49 -39.83 -26.36
N ILE A 146 -11.60 -39.76 -25.37
CA ILE A 146 -11.13 -40.93 -24.60
C ILE A 146 -12.30 -41.56 -23.81
N TRP A 147 -13.09 -40.72 -23.14
CA TRP A 147 -14.26 -41.15 -22.36
C TRP A 147 -15.57 -40.75 -23.07
N SER A 148 -15.80 -41.33 -24.24
CA SER A 148 -16.99 -41.06 -25.07
C SER A 148 -18.28 -41.72 -24.54
N ASN A 149 -18.17 -42.72 -23.65
CA ASN A 149 -19.34 -43.36 -23.04
C ASN A 149 -19.97 -42.43 -21.97
N PRO A 150 -21.26 -42.06 -22.07
CA PRO A 150 -21.95 -41.23 -21.09
C PRO A 150 -21.92 -41.76 -19.66
N GLN A 151 -21.85 -43.08 -19.47
CA GLN A 151 -21.75 -43.69 -18.13
C GLN A 151 -20.42 -43.38 -17.44
N SER A 152 -19.35 -43.17 -18.22
CA SER A 152 -18.02 -42.84 -17.71
C SER A 152 -17.77 -41.33 -17.59
N TYR A 153 -18.79 -40.49 -17.86
CA TYR A 153 -18.67 -39.04 -17.87
C TYR A 153 -18.26 -38.43 -16.52
N PHE A 154 -18.45 -39.16 -15.41
CA PHE A 154 -17.98 -38.74 -14.10
C PHE A 154 -16.45 -38.57 -14.03
N ILE A 155 -15.68 -39.33 -14.83
CA ILE A 155 -14.22 -39.29 -14.87
C ILE A 155 -13.73 -37.93 -15.40
N PRO A 156 -14.10 -37.47 -16.62
CA PRO A 156 -13.69 -36.16 -17.11
C PRO A 156 -14.26 -35.01 -16.27
N CYS A 157 -15.45 -35.16 -15.66
CA CYS A 157 -15.96 -34.18 -14.69
C CYS A 157 -15.05 -34.04 -13.46
N THR A 158 -14.59 -35.15 -12.89
CA THR A 158 -13.72 -35.16 -11.71
C THR A 158 -12.34 -34.58 -12.02
N LEU A 159 -11.76 -34.92 -13.17
CA LEU A 159 -10.51 -34.33 -13.63
C LEU A 159 -10.64 -32.81 -13.80
N SER A 160 -11.73 -32.35 -14.44
CA SER A 160 -12.01 -30.92 -14.61
C SER A 160 -12.19 -30.20 -13.28
N PHE A 161 -12.87 -30.82 -12.29
CA PHE A 161 -13.00 -30.26 -10.95
C PHE A 161 -11.65 -30.18 -10.22
N GLY A 162 -10.81 -31.20 -10.37
CA GLY A 162 -9.45 -31.20 -9.84
C GLY A 162 -8.61 -30.03 -10.37
N CYS A 163 -8.73 -29.69 -11.66
CA CYS A 163 -8.07 -28.52 -12.23
C CYS A 163 -8.57 -27.19 -11.61
N ILE A 164 -9.88 -27.08 -11.33
CA ILE A 164 -10.46 -25.87 -10.69
C ILE A 164 -9.92 -25.75 -9.25
N VAL A 165 -9.89 -26.84 -8.49
CA VAL A 165 -9.34 -26.86 -7.12
C VAL A 165 -7.84 -26.54 -7.14
N LEU A 166 -7.09 -27.09 -8.09
CA LEU A 166 -5.67 -26.75 -8.27
C LEU A 166 -5.51 -25.25 -8.58
N GLY A 167 -6.33 -24.69 -9.46
CA GLY A 167 -6.38 -23.26 -9.73
C GLY A 167 -6.68 -22.44 -8.47
N ALA A 168 -7.65 -22.86 -7.66
CA ALA A 168 -7.99 -22.22 -6.39
C ALA A 168 -6.83 -22.27 -5.39
N ILE A 169 -6.11 -23.39 -5.31
CA ILE A 169 -4.93 -23.55 -4.46
C ILE A 169 -3.80 -22.65 -4.97
N VAL A 170 -3.48 -22.69 -6.26
CA VAL A 170 -2.42 -21.85 -6.87
C VAL A 170 -2.74 -20.37 -6.62
N TYR A 171 -3.96 -19.94 -6.87
CA TYR A 171 -4.38 -18.56 -6.60
C TYR A 171 -4.31 -18.22 -5.10
N SER A 172 -4.70 -19.14 -4.23
CA SER A 172 -4.59 -18.96 -2.78
C SER A 172 -3.13 -18.89 -2.32
N THR A 173 -2.21 -19.65 -2.93
CA THR A 173 -0.76 -19.53 -2.66
C THR A 173 -0.19 -18.23 -3.18
N TYR A 174 -0.66 -17.73 -4.33
CA TYR A 174 -0.35 -16.38 -4.80
C TYR A 174 -0.85 -15.33 -3.80
N LEU A 175 -2.06 -15.48 -3.27
CA LEU A 175 -2.60 -14.59 -2.24
C LEU A 175 -1.77 -14.65 -0.94
N ILE A 176 -1.35 -15.84 -0.50
CA ILE A 176 -0.43 -15.98 0.65
C ILE A 176 0.92 -15.34 0.35
N LYS A 177 1.50 -15.51 -0.84
CA LYS A 177 2.78 -14.88 -1.19
C LYS A 177 2.67 -13.35 -1.20
N MET A 178 1.53 -12.83 -1.64
CA MET A 178 1.27 -11.39 -1.66
C MET A 178 0.90 -10.82 -0.27
N ARG A 179 0.43 -11.64 0.70
CA ARG A 179 -0.16 -11.12 1.96
C ARG A 179 0.27 -11.80 3.26
N GLY A 180 0.86 -12.99 3.23
CA GLY A 180 1.29 -13.78 4.40
C GLY A 180 0.25 -14.74 5.00
N HIS A 181 -1.07 -14.51 4.87
CA HIS A 181 -2.12 -15.37 5.49
C HIS A 181 -3.46 -15.42 4.72
N LEU A 182 -4.22 -16.51 4.89
CA LEU A 182 -5.54 -16.75 4.26
C LEU A 182 -6.74 -16.30 5.12
N PHE A 183 -6.72 -16.55 6.43
CA PHE A 183 -7.80 -16.22 7.37
C PHE A 183 -7.25 -15.59 8.66
N HIS A 184 -7.95 -14.60 9.22
CA HIS A 184 -7.59 -13.96 10.49
C HIS A 184 -8.07 -14.80 11.68
N TYR A 185 -7.33 -15.83 12.09
CA TYR A 185 -7.63 -16.61 13.31
C TYR A 185 -7.48 -15.79 14.60
N GLN A 186 -6.77 -14.66 14.54
CA GLN A 186 -6.54 -13.75 15.67
C GLN A 186 -7.80 -13.01 16.16
N ARG A 187 -8.93 -12.98 15.44
CA ARG A 187 -10.14 -12.26 15.88
C ARG A 187 -11.01 -12.99 16.92
N ILE A 188 -10.85 -14.30 17.09
CA ILE A 188 -11.62 -15.07 18.11
C ILE A 188 -10.85 -15.13 19.44
N ALA A 189 -9.51 -15.12 19.41
CA ALA A 189 -8.68 -15.12 20.62
C ALA A 189 -8.45 -13.71 21.22
N SER A 190 -8.52 -12.65 20.40
CA SER A 190 -8.25 -11.26 20.84
C SER A 190 -9.40 -10.60 21.62
N ALA A 191 -10.58 -11.21 21.69
CA ALA A 191 -11.64 -10.72 22.57
C ALA A 191 -11.33 -10.95 24.07
N ALA A 192 -10.39 -11.85 24.38
CA ALA A 192 -9.99 -12.18 25.76
C ALA A 192 -8.62 -11.60 26.18
N SER A 193 -7.79 -11.11 25.24
CA SER A 193 -6.44 -10.60 25.55
C SER A 193 -6.24 -9.10 25.30
N ALA A 194 -7.26 -8.38 24.81
CA ALA A 194 -7.20 -6.94 24.54
C ALA A 194 -7.09 -6.04 25.80
N ALA A 195 -6.94 -6.62 27.00
CA ALA A 195 -6.83 -5.87 28.25
C ALA A 195 -5.39 -5.68 28.78
N SER A 196 -4.31 -6.08 28.07
CA SER A 196 -2.96 -5.98 28.67
C SER A 196 -1.75 -5.76 27.76
N SER A 197 -1.89 -5.35 26.49
CA SER A 197 -0.69 -5.05 25.69
C SER A 197 -0.90 -3.97 24.62
N CYS A 198 -1.20 -2.76 25.07
CA CYS A 198 -0.85 -1.53 24.37
C CYS A 198 -0.13 -0.63 25.38
N LEU A 199 1.09 -1.01 25.75
CA LEU A 199 2.01 -0.07 26.39
C LEU A 199 2.65 0.76 25.28
N VAL A 200 2.14 1.98 25.15
CA VAL A 200 2.90 3.14 24.70
C VAL A 200 4.17 3.17 25.54
N THR A 201 5.35 3.09 24.91
CA THR A 201 6.58 3.40 25.62
C THR A 201 6.72 4.91 25.66
N ASP A 202 6.36 5.49 26.81
CA ASP A 202 6.77 6.83 27.23
C ASP A 202 8.28 6.96 27.11
N ASN A 203 8.73 8.09 26.53
CA ASN A 203 10.01 8.72 26.80
C ASN A 203 10.00 10.14 26.21
N ALA A 204 9.24 11.03 26.86
CA ALA A 204 9.50 12.46 26.87
C ALA A 204 8.75 13.05 28.07
N GLU A 205 9.45 13.16 29.20
CA GLU A 205 9.00 13.90 30.38
C GLU A 205 8.91 15.39 29.99
N TYR A 206 7.68 15.87 29.79
CA TYR A 206 7.32 17.28 29.73
C TYR A 206 6.00 17.41 30.50
N ASP A 207 5.99 18.29 31.51
CA ASP A 207 4.92 18.45 32.50
C ASP A 207 3.52 18.54 31.85
N ASP A 208 2.71 17.52 32.13
CA ASP A 208 1.33 17.37 31.66
C ASP A 208 0.38 17.95 32.73
N GLU A 209 0.15 19.26 32.68
CA GLU A 209 -0.99 19.90 33.36
C GLU A 209 -2.10 20.21 32.34
N ILE A 210 -2.58 19.20 31.63
CA ILE A 210 -3.89 19.27 30.95
C ILE A 210 -4.71 18.04 31.36
N GLY A 211 -5.70 18.28 32.21
CA GLY A 211 -6.56 17.25 32.79
C GLY A 211 -7.45 16.55 31.75
N GLU A 212 -7.87 15.33 32.10
CA GLU A 212 -8.78 14.44 31.35
C GLU A 212 -10.02 15.14 30.76
N GLN A 213 -10.46 16.26 31.37
CA GLN A 213 -11.55 17.14 30.91
C GLN A 213 -11.31 17.86 29.57
N GLU A 214 -10.08 18.27 29.21
CA GLU A 214 -9.83 18.94 27.92
C GLU A 214 -9.75 17.94 26.75
N ARG A 215 -9.35 16.68 27.01
CA ARG A 215 -9.38 15.59 26.02
C ARG A 215 -10.82 15.27 25.58
N ASP A 216 -11.76 15.30 26.51
CA ASP A 216 -13.18 15.06 26.24
C ASP A 216 -13.85 16.24 25.49
N ALA A 217 -13.33 17.46 25.62
CA ALA A 217 -13.89 18.67 24.99
C ALA A 217 -13.60 18.77 23.48
N LEU A 218 -12.49 18.18 23.01
CA LEU A 218 -12.11 18.14 21.59
C LEU A 218 -12.46 16.83 20.89
N ALA A 219 -13.11 15.90 21.59
CA ALA A 219 -13.59 14.65 21.01
C ALA A 219 -14.57 14.92 19.87
N LEU A 220 -14.46 14.13 18.80
CA LEU A 220 -15.25 14.29 17.59
C LEU A 220 -16.74 13.99 17.89
N GLN A 221 -17.60 14.99 17.83
CA GLN A 221 -19.04 14.82 18.11
C GLN A 221 -19.82 14.63 16.81
N PRO A 222 -20.56 13.53 16.61
CA PRO A 222 -21.42 13.38 15.46
C PRO A 222 -22.63 14.32 15.55
N ASN A 223 -23.22 14.64 14.40
CA ASN A 223 -24.52 15.31 14.38
C ASN A 223 -25.63 14.39 14.92
N THR A 224 -26.85 14.93 15.06
CA THR A 224 -28.02 14.21 15.60
C THR A 224 -28.37 12.91 14.86
N ASN A 225 -27.91 12.75 13.62
CA ASN A 225 -28.13 11.54 12.81
C ASN A 225 -26.97 10.54 12.89
N GLY A 226 -25.95 10.81 13.71
CA GLY A 226 -24.73 10.00 13.79
C GLY A 226 -23.75 10.22 12.64
N ASN A 227 -23.94 11.27 11.82
CA ASN A 227 -23.03 11.59 10.72
C ASN A 227 -21.90 12.50 11.20
N VAL A 228 -20.69 12.25 10.70
CA VAL A 228 -19.53 13.11 10.92
C VAL A 228 -18.97 13.64 9.61
N ASN A 229 -18.67 14.93 9.55
CA ASN A 229 -18.09 15.60 8.39
C ASN A 229 -16.58 15.77 8.61
N MET A 230 -15.79 15.18 7.74
CA MET A 230 -14.33 15.30 7.77
C MET A 230 -13.83 16.01 6.53
N ALA A 231 -12.81 16.84 6.67
CA ALA A 231 -12.12 17.46 5.55
C ALA A 231 -10.67 17.01 5.44
N LEU A 232 -10.23 16.71 4.21
CA LEU A 232 -8.84 16.56 3.85
C LEU A 232 -8.44 17.68 2.89
N VAL A 233 -7.48 18.51 3.30
CA VAL A 233 -6.89 19.56 2.46
C VAL A 233 -5.62 19.00 1.82
N LEU A 234 -5.70 18.78 0.51
CA LEU A 234 -4.62 18.26 -0.32
C LEU A 234 -3.67 19.38 -0.77
N GLN A 235 -2.44 19.00 -1.14
CA GLN A 235 -1.47 19.95 -1.71
C GLN A 235 -1.98 20.49 -3.05
N GLY A 236 -1.88 21.81 -3.27
CA GLY A 236 -2.33 22.46 -4.51
C GLY A 236 -1.35 22.30 -5.68
N GLY A 237 -1.80 22.65 -6.89
CA GLY A 237 -0.96 22.69 -8.09
C GLY A 237 -1.37 21.71 -9.19
N PRO A 238 -0.72 21.77 -10.38
CA PRO A 238 -1.16 21.07 -11.59
C PRO A 238 -1.13 19.53 -11.47
N ASP A 239 -0.28 19.02 -10.59
CA ASP A 239 -0.04 17.59 -10.41
C ASP A 239 -0.75 17.01 -9.18
N GLY A 240 -1.35 17.85 -8.34
CA GLY A 240 -1.93 17.45 -7.05
C GLY A 240 -3.17 16.55 -7.15
N THR A 241 -3.73 16.34 -8.34
CA THR A 241 -4.89 15.45 -8.56
C THR A 241 -4.55 14.19 -9.37
N LYS A 242 -3.27 13.98 -9.71
CA LYS A 242 -2.85 12.80 -10.48
C LYS A 242 -2.82 11.55 -9.60
N GLU A 243 -3.27 10.43 -10.14
CA GLU A 243 -3.18 9.13 -9.46
C GLU A 243 -1.71 8.74 -9.18
N GLY A 244 -1.46 8.07 -8.06
CA GLY A 244 -0.12 7.66 -7.63
C GLY A 244 0.71 8.73 -6.91
N THR A 245 0.24 9.97 -6.83
CA THR A 245 0.87 11.05 -6.04
C THR A 245 0.61 10.90 -4.55
N GLU A 246 1.37 11.60 -3.71
CA GLU A 246 1.12 11.69 -2.26
C GLU A 246 -0.33 12.10 -1.95
N ASN A 247 -0.88 13.03 -2.73
CA ASN A 247 -2.27 13.45 -2.61
C ASN A 247 -3.26 12.32 -2.91
N ALA A 248 -3.00 11.50 -3.93
CA ALA A 248 -3.86 10.36 -4.25
C ALA A 248 -3.81 9.29 -3.14
N LEU A 249 -2.63 9.02 -2.59
CA LEU A 249 -2.45 8.11 -1.46
C LEU A 249 -3.14 8.64 -0.19
N ALA A 250 -2.96 9.92 0.12
CA ALA A 250 -3.62 10.57 1.25
C ALA A 250 -5.15 10.54 1.12
N LEU A 251 -5.68 10.83 -0.07
CA LEU A 251 -7.11 10.75 -0.36
C LEU A 251 -7.63 9.31 -0.21
N GLN A 252 -6.87 8.31 -0.67
CA GLN A 252 -7.22 6.92 -0.47
C GLN A 252 -7.23 6.55 1.02
N GLY A 253 -6.24 7.00 1.79
CA GLY A 253 -6.18 6.79 3.24
C GLY A 253 -7.39 7.40 3.97
N ALA A 254 -7.81 8.60 3.57
CA ALA A 254 -8.99 9.24 4.12
C ALA A 254 -10.28 8.49 3.77
N LYS A 255 -10.42 8.01 2.53
CA LYS A 255 -11.55 7.15 2.12
C LYS A 255 -11.59 5.86 2.93
N ASP A 256 -10.44 5.23 3.14
CA ASP A 256 -10.33 4.00 3.93
C ASP A 256 -10.69 4.22 5.42
N ALA A 257 -10.43 5.41 5.97
CA ALA A 257 -10.83 5.74 7.33
C ALA A 257 -12.35 5.89 7.50
N CYS A 258 -13.03 6.40 6.46
CA CYS A 258 -14.46 6.70 6.46
C CYS A 258 -15.36 5.57 5.95
N LEU A 259 -14.88 4.31 6.01
CA LEU A 259 -15.64 3.13 5.62
C LEU A 259 -16.76 2.76 6.62
N TRP A 260 -17.65 1.86 6.18
CA TRP A 260 -18.91 1.43 6.84
C TRP A 260 -18.79 0.84 8.27
N ASN A 261 -17.58 0.63 8.79
CA ASN A 261 -17.35 0.11 10.14
C ASN A 261 -16.62 1.16 11.00
N LEU A 262 -17.28 2.31 11.18
CA LEU A 262 -16.78 3.38 12.03
C LEU A 262 -16.74 2.91 13.50
N PRO A 263 -15.69 3.27 14.26
CA PRO A 263 -15.61 2.90 15.68
C PRO A 263 -16.70 3.61 16.49
N SER A 264 -17.00 3.16 17.70
CA SER A 264 -17.78 3.95 18.66
C SER A 264 -16.81 4.56 19.67
N ASN A 265 -17.12 5.75 20.17
CA ASN A 265 -16.29 6.38 21.20
C ASN A 265 -17.15 7.17 22.21
N GLN A 266 -16.84 7.03 23.50
CA GLN A 266 -17.44 7.83 24.59
C GLN A 266 -18.97 8.02 24.50
N GLY A 267 -19.70 6.98 24.12
CA GLY A 267 -21.17 7.02 23.97
C GLY A 267 -21.68 7.55 22.63
N PHE A 268 -20.81 8.03 21.74
CA PHE A 268 -21.13 8.40 20.36
C PHE A 268 -20.95 7.21 19.41
N GLN A 269 -22.00 6.96 18.61
CA GLN A 269 -22.00 5.96 17.56
C GLN A 269 -22.04 6.65 16.20
N TYR A 270 -20.90 6.69 15.50
CA TYR A 270 -20.87 7.21 14.13
C TYR A 270 -21.53 6.20 13.19
N ARG A 271 -22.48 6.69 12.38
CA ARG A 271 -23.21 5.90 11.38
C ARG A 271 -22.68 6.13 9.98
N THR A 272 -22.30 7.36 9.67
CA THR A 272 -21.77 7.76 8.37
C THR A 272 -20.63 8.75 8.54
N CYS A 273 -19.64 8.68 7.66
CA CYS A 273 -18.60 9.70 7.53
C CYS A 273 -18.72 10.33 6.13
N THR A 274 -18.88 11.65 6.09
CA THR A 274 -18.82 12.43 4.85
C THR A 274 -17.43 13.04 4.73
N LEU A 275 -16.69 12.66 3.69
CA LEU A 275 -15.35 13.19 3.41
C LEU A 275 -15.45 14.33 2.38
N HIS A 276 -15.07 15.53 2.79
CA HIS A 276 -14.85 16.68 1.93
C HIS A 276 -13.38 16.77 1.54
N THR A 277 -13.10 16.83 0.24
CA THR A 277 -11.73 17.03 -0.27
C THR A 277 -11.58 18.48 -0.72
N LEU A 278 -10.54 19.14 -0.23
CA LEU A 278 -10.24 20.55 -0.53
C LEU A 278 -8.87 20.62 -1.20
N THR A 279 -8.82 21.05 -2.46
CA THR A 279 -7.56 21.21 -3.19
C THR A 279 -7.49 22.64 -3.71
N PRO A 280 -6.50 23.45 -3.28
CA PRO A 280 -6.32 24.78 -3.83
C PRO A 280 -5.75 24.73 -5.24
N SER A 281 -5.96 25.80 -6.00
CA SER A 281 -5.45 25.93 -7.37
C SER A 281 -3.93 26.07 -7.46
N SER A 282 -3.27 26.44 -6.36
CA SER A 282 -1.81 26.58 -6.27
C SER A 282 -1.32 26.28 -4.86
N GLU A 283 -0.06 25.88 -4.75
CA GLU A 283 0.59 25.59 -3.48
C GLU A 283 1.21 26.85 -2.86
N THR A 284 0.36 27.80 -2.48
CA THR A 284 0.81 29.08 -1.87
C THR A 284 0.06 29.38 -0.59
N PRO A 285 0.68 30.05 0.40
CA PRO A 285 -0.01 30.41 1.65
C PRO A 285 -1.32 31.18 1.42
N GLY A 286 -1.35 32.03 0.38
CA GLY A 286 -2.52 32.81 -0.01
C GLY A 286 -3.69 31.92 -0.44
N ALA A 287 -3.45 30.91 -1.28
CA ALA A 287 -4.49 30.00 -1.75
C ALA A 287 -5.15 29.22 -0.59
N TYR A 288 -4.36 28.76 0.39
CA TYR A 288 -4.91 28.07 1.58
C TYR A 288 -5.66 29.03 2.51
N SER A 289 -5.21 30.27 2.65
CA SER A 289 -5.82 31.26 3.56
C SER A 289 -7.26 31.63 3.21
N GLY A 290 -7.62 31.60 1.91
CA GLY A 290 -9.00 31.82 1.47
C GLY A 290 -9.89 30.58 1.54
N LEU A 291 -9.30 29.38 1.63
CA LEU A 291 -10.01 28.11 1.52
C LEU A 291 -10.29 27.46 2.88
N ILE A 292 -9.25 27.30 3.70
CA ILE A 292 -9.30 26.51 4.94
C ILE A 292 -10.25 27.13 5.98
N PRO A 293 -10.11 28.42 6.37
CA PRO A 293 -10.98 29.01 7.40
C PRO A 293 -12.46 29.03 7.00
N ALA A 294 -12.76 29.27 5.72
CA ALA A 294 -14.13 29.28 5.21
C ALA A 294 -14.81 27.91 5.33
N LYS A 295 -14.05 26.82 5.13
CA LYS A 295 -14.57 25.44 5.16
C LYS A 295 -14.47 24.76 6.52
N ALA A 296 -13.73 25.32 7.47
CA ALA A 296 -13.59 24.75 8.82
C ALA A 296 -14.92 24.67 9.57
N ASN A 297 -15.84 25.63 9.36
CA ASN A 297 -17.15 25.62 10.02
C ASN A 297 -18.06 24.48 9.53
N GLU A 298 -17.88 24.03 8.29
CA GLU A 298 -18.69 22.97 7.65
C GLU A 298 -18.26 21.55 8.04
N ASN A 299 -17.11 21.40 8.72
CA ASN A 299 -16.50 20.12 9.03
C ASN A 299 -16.25 19.97 10.53
N ASP A 300 -16.40 18.76 11.06
CA ASP A 300 -16.18 18.42 12.47
C ASP A 300 -14.69 18.16 12.75
N PHE A 301 -13.96 17.69 11.73
CA PHE A 301 -12.50 17.54 11.73
C PHE A 301 -11.91 17.97 10.39
N MET A 302 -10.71 18.54 10.42
CA MET A 302 -9.98 18.91 9.22
C MET A 302 -8.49 18.59 9.35
N MET A 303 -7.97 17.86 8.36
CA MET A 303 -6.55 17.57 8.20
C MET A 303 -5.99 18.29 6.98
N ALA A 304 -4.85 18.97 7.11
CA ALA A 304 -4.13 19.56 5.98
C ALA A 304 -2.78 18.90 5.75
N LEU A 305 -2.32 18.85 4.50
CA LEU A 305 -1.03 18.25 4.13
C LEU A 305 -0.02 19.33 3.73
N GLY A 306 1.18 19.26 4.30
CA GLY A 306 2.33 20.08 3.93
C GLY A 306 2.49 21.37 4.74
N TYR A 307 3.58 22.09 4.45
CA TYR A 307 3.97 23.31 5.16
C TYR A 307 3.08 24.53 4.84
N PHE A 308 2.75 24.76 3.57
CA PHE A 308 2.02 25.95 3.13
C PHE A 308 0.64 26.19 3.78
N PRO A 309 -0.17 25.17 4.12
CA PRO A 309 -1.43 25.40 4.84
C PRO A 309 -1.26 25.75 6.33
N SER A 310 -0.07 25.65 6.93
CA SER A 310 0.18 25.85 8.37
C SER A 310 -0.50 27.09 8.97
N LYS A 311 -0.31 28.26 8.37
CA LYS A 311 -0.92 29.51 8.86
C LYS A 311 -2.45 29.51 8.75
N ALA A 312 -2.98 28.95 7.67
CA ALA A 312 -4.41 28.92 7.39
C ALA A 312 -5.14 27.93 8.32
N ILE A 313 -4.56 26.76 8.58
CA ILE A 313 -5.10 25.80 9.54
C ILE A 313 -5.00 26.31 10.98
N GLN A 314 -3.92 27.02 11.35
CA GLN A 314 -3.82 27.69 12.65
C GLN A 314 -4.92 28.75 12.83
N THR A 315 -5.18 29.54 11.80
CA THR A 315 -6.26 30.54 11.82
C THR A 315 -7.62 29.89 12.01
N ALA A 316 -7.89 28.79 11.29
CA ALA A 316 -9.12 28.02 11.42
C ALA A 316 -9.29 27.39 12.80
N ALA A 317 -8.21 26.82 13.35
CA ALA A 317 -8.17 26.20 14.67
C ALA A 317 -8.44 27.21 15.79
N ASN A 318 -7.79 28.38 15.74
CA ASN A 318 -8.03 29.45 16.70
C ASN A 318 -9.47 29.98 16.67
N ALA A 319 -10.10 30.01 15.50
CA ALA A 319 -11.50 30.41 15.35
C ALA A 319 -12.51 29.32 15.77
N ASN A 320 -12.07 28.05 15.86
CA ASN A 320 -12.89 26.88 16.17
C ASN A 320 -12.28 26.11 17.36
N GLY A 321 -12.15 26.77 18.51
CA GLY A 321 -11.47 26.20 19.69
C GLY A 321 -12.09 24.93 20.26
N ASN A 322 -13.31 24.57 19.84
CA ASN A 322 -14.01 23.33 20.21
C ASN A 322 -13.86 22.19 19.19
N LYS A 323 -13.06 22.37 18.13
CA LYS A 323 -12.82 21.37 17.10
C LYS A 323 -11.36 20.97 17.06
N LEU A 324 -11.12 19.70 16.75
CA LEU A 324 -9.79 19.16 16.52
C LEU A 324 -9.38 19.34 15.04
N PHE A 325 -8.14 19.75 14.84
CA PHE A 325 -7.50 19.85 13.53
C PHE A 325 -6.25 18.97 13.49
N ALA A 326 -5.77 18.63 12.30
CA ALA A 326 -4.47 17.99 12.12
C ALA A 326 -3.70 18.61 10.96
N ILE A 327 -2.38 18.61 11.05
CA ILE A 327 -1.52 18.97 9.92
C ILE A 327 -0.42 17.92 9.76
N ALA A 328 -0.25 17.42 8.54
CA ALA A 328 0.83 16.51 8.19
C ALA A 328 2.04 17.27 7.64
N ASP A 329 3.23 16.75 7.92
CA ASP A 329 4.52 17.30 7.47
C ASP A 329 4.78 18.73 8.01
N PHE A 330 4.21 19.03 9.18
CA PHE A 330 4.46 20.28 9.88
C PHE A 330 4.24 20.15 11.40
N GLU A 331 5.18 20.67 12.17
CA GLU A 331 5.10 20.76 13.63
C GLU A 331 5.10 22.22 14.09
N PHE A 332 4.13 22.61 14.91
CA PHE A 332 4.07 23.94 15.48
C PHE A 332 5.02 24.08 16.68
N THR A 333 5.78 25.18 16.72
CA THR A 333 6.62 25.55 17.86
C THR A 333 6.35 27.02 18.23
N PRO A 334 5.66 27.32 19.36
CA PRO A 334 5.05 26.37 20.30
C PRO A 334 3.84 25.63 19.69
N PRO A 335 3.44 24.47 20.25
CA PRO A 335 2.25 23.74 19.80
C PRO A 335 0.97 24.57 19.89
N VAL A 336 -0.01 24.23 19.04
CA VAL A 336 -1.35 24.85 19.05
C VAL A 336 -2.34 23.88 19.66
N GLY A 337 -3.03 24.29 20.73
CA GLY A 337 -3.77 23.39 21.64
C GLY A 337 -4.85 22.51 21.02
N ASN A 338 -5.42 22.87 19.86
CA ASN A 338 -6.42 22.04 19.15
C ASN A 338 -5.95 21.56 17.76
N ILE A 339 -4.64 21.55 17.53
CA ILE A 339 -4.04 20.97 16.33
C ILE A 339 -3.14 19.79 16.70
N VAL A 340 -3.32 18.66 16.03
CA VAL A 340 -2.40 17.54 16.06
C VAL A 340 -1.38 17.69 14.94
N SER A 341 -0.10 17.77 15.28
CA SER A 341 0.98 17.73 14.29
C SER A 341 1.30 16.28 13.97
N VAL A 342 1.28 15.92 12.68
CA VAL A 342 1.48 14.57 12.18
C VAL A 342 2.77 14.53 11.39
N MET A 343 3.76 13.85 11.94
CA MET A 343 5.10 13.74 11.35
C MET A 343 5.37 12.30 10.93
N TYR A 344 6.24 12.13 9.95
CA TYR A 344 6.88 10.84 9.70
C TYR A 344 8.07 10.68 10.63
N SER A 345 8.47 9.45 10.92
CA SER A 345 9.75 9.20 11.57
C SER A 345 10.88 9.30 10.53
N GLU A 346 11.23 10.51 10.08
CA GLU A 346 12.23 10.67 9.01
C GLU A 346 13.63 10.20 9.44
N ASP A 347 13.89 10.18 10.74
CA ASP A 347 15.07 9.56 11.32
C ASP A 347 15.13 8.05 11.03
N GLN A 348 13.99 7.34 11.11
CA GLN A 348 13.90 5.93 10.72
C GLN A 348 14.11 5.73 9.22
N ILE A 349 13.66 6.66 8.37
CA ILE A 349 13.89 6.61 6.92
C ILE A 349 15.40 6.57 6.66
N GLY A 350 16.11 7.57 7.19
CA GLY A 350 17.55 7.64 7.10
C GLY A 350 18.24 6.40 7.69
N TYR A 351 17.82 5.98 8.87
CA TYR A 351 18.42 4.85 9.59
C TYR A 351 18.32 3.54 8.82
N ILE A 352 17.16 3.22 8.24
CA ILE A 352 16.98 2.04 7.38
C ILE A 352 17.88 2.14 6.13
N ALA A 353 17.94 3.30 5.48
CA ALA A 353 18.83 3.50 4.34
C ALA A 353 20.32 3.32 4.72
N GLY A 354 20.72 3.83 5.90
CA GLY A 354 22.07 3.71 6.41
C GLY A 354 22.47 2.27 6.73
N LEU A 355 21.57 1.51 7.35
CA LEU A 355 21.76 0.07 7.61
C LEU A 355 22.00 -0.69 6.30
N LEU A 356 21.16 -0.47 5.29
CA LEU A 356 21.32 -1.12 3.99
C LEU A 356 22.62 -0.70 3.30
N ALA A 357 22.91 0.59 3.26
CA ALA A 357 24.14 1.11 2.67
C ALA A 357 25.38 0.50 3.35
N GLY A 358 25.37 0.40 4.69
CA GLY A 358 26.43 -0.23 5.46
C GLY A 358 26.61 -1.72 5.12
N GLU A 359 25.53 -2.50 5.05
CA GLU A 359 25.58 -3.92 4.68
C GLU A 359 26.17 -4.13 3.28
N VAL A 360 25.73 -3.33 2.31
CA VAL A 360 26.21 -3.42 0.92
C VAL A 360 27.67 -2.95 0.79
N ALA A 361 28.06 -1.92 1.54
CA ALA A 361 29.41 -1.34 1.45
C ALA A 361 30.51 -2.22 2.06
N LYS A 362 30.17 -3.16 2.97
CA LYS A 362 31.15 -4.08 3.59
C LYS A 362 32.05 -4.79 2.59
N SER A 363 31.51 -5.20 1.44
CA SER A 363 32.24 -5.89 0.37
C SER A 363 32.63 -4.95 -0.79
N ARG A 364 32.40 -3.63 -0.65
CA ARG A 364 32.48 -2.66 -1.75
C ARG A 364 33.23 -1.38 -1.38
N GLY A 365 34.28 -1.50 -0.56
CA GLY A 365 35.16 -0.38 -0.24
C GLY A 365 34.74 0.46 0.97
N GLY A 366 33.62 0.13 1.61
CA GLY A 366 33.25 0.64 2.93
C GLY A 366 32.97 2.15 2.98
N LYS A 367 32.65 2.80 1.86
CA LYS A 367 32.36 4.24 1.81
C LYS A 367 30.97 4.48 1.25
N VAL A 368 30.17 5.26 1.97
CA VAL A 368 28.77 5.52 1.62
C VAL A 368 28.45 7.00 1.79
N ALA A 369 27.39 7.49 1.17
CA ALA A 369 26.96 8.87 1.32
C ALA A 369 25.45 9.07 1.39
N VAL A 370 25.03 10.19 1.96
CA VAL A 370 23.68 10.73 1.88
C VAL A 370 23.72 12.13 1.29
N ILE A 371 22.78 12.40 0.37
CA ILE A 371 22.56 13.73 -0.20
C ILE A 371 21.30 14.30 0.45
N GLY A 372 21.46 15.27 1.34
CA GLY A 372 20.38 16.08 1.92
C GLY A 372 20.05 17.28 1.04
N GLY A 373 18.79 17.69 1.03
CA GLY A 373 18.34 18.89 0.32
C GLY A 373 18.70 20.19 1.06
N VAL A 374 17.67 20.94 1.46
CA VAL A 374 17.82 22.12 2.32
C VAL A 374 18.16 21.68 3.75
N ASP A 375 19.08 22.40 4.41
CA ASP A 375 19.43 22.13 5.81
C ASP A 375 18.30 22.56 6.76
N GLN A 376 17.40 21.63 7.05
CA GLN A 376 16.24 21.81 7.91
C GLN A 376 16.01 20.55 8.77
N PRO A 377 15.27 20.63 9.89
CA PRO A 377 15.12 19.52 10.82
C PRO A 377 14.70 18.19 10.19
N SER A 378 13.75 18.17 9.25
CA SER A 378 13.32 16.93 8.57
C SER A 378 14.42 16.29 7.73
N VAL A 379 15.26 17.09 7.08
CA VAL A 379 16.40 16.57 6.31
C VAL A 379 17.53 16.13 7.25
N ARG A 380 17.80 16.89 8.31
CA ARG A 380 18.77 16.52 9.35
C ARG A 380 18.43 15.18 9.97
N ARG A 381 17.14 14.91 10.24
CA ARG A 381 16.68 13.61 10.74
C ARG A 381 17.08 12.46 9.83
N GLN A 382 16.84 12.58 8.52
CA GLN A 382 17.25 11.57 7.54
C GLN A 382 18.77 11.42 7.45
N VAL A 383 19.49 12.53 7.37
CA VAL A 383 20.95 12.55 7.22
C VAL A 383 21.64 11.92 8.43
N ASN A 384 21.26 12.33 9.65
CA ASN A 384 21.83 11.79 10.88
C ASN A 384 21.34 10.37 11.17
N GLY A 385 20.10 10.04 10.82
CA GLY A 385 19.58 8.68 10.84
C GLY A 385 20.44 7.76 9.98
N PHE A 386 20.77 8.18 8.76
CA PHE A 386 21.65 7.45 7.84
C PHE A 386 23.02 7.18 8.46
N GLY A 387 23.69 8.19 9.01
CA GLY A 387 24.99 8.01 9.68
C GLY A 387 24.92 6.99 10.83
N SER A 388 23.87 7.07 11.66
CA SER A 388 23.64 6.14 12.76
C SER A 388 23.42 4.70 12.27
N GLY A 389 22.61 4.51 11.22
CA GLY A 389 22.35 3.20 10.63
C GLY A 389 23.60 2.57 10.03
N VAL A 390 24.43 3.35 9.33
CA VAL A 390 25.70 2.87 8.75
C VAL A 390 26.62 2.33 9.85
N ARG A 391 26.72 3.04 10.98
CA ARG A 391 27.59 2.64 12.09
C ARG A 391 27.16 1.31 12.72
N ILE A 392 25.85 1.07 12.79
CA ILE A 392 25.29 -0.19 13.32
C ILE A 392 25.55 -1.35 12.36
N ALA A 393 25.30 -1.16 11.07
CA ALA A 393 25.55 -2.19 10.08
C ALA A 393 27.06 -2.46 9.88
N CYS A 394 27.89 -1.42 9.83
CA CYS A 394 29.31 -1.51 9.46
C CYS A 394 30.18 -0.51 10.25
N LEU A 395 30.78 -0.98 11.35
CA LEU A 395 31.64 -0.16 12.21
C LEU A 395 32.90 0.39 11.53
N THR A 396 33.36 -0.25 10.46
CA THR A 396 34.56 0.17 9.70
C THR A 396 34.22 1.05 8.50
N CYS A 397 32.94 1.22 8.17
CA CYS A 397 32.53 2.01 7.02
C CYS A 397 32.60 3.51 7.34
N LYS A 398 32.91 4.32 6.33
CA LYS A 398 32.90 5.79 6.40
C LYS A 398 31.67 6.33 5.67
N ALA A 399 30.87 7.12 6.37
CA ALA A 399 29.69 7.79 5.83
C ALA A 399 29.98 9.28 5.59
N TYR A 400 29.56 9.79 4.44
CA TYR A 400 29.63 11.20 4.05
C TYR A 400 28.23 11.82 3.98
N GLY A 401 28.10 13.08 4.38
CA GLY A 401 26.84 13.82 4.33
C GLY A 401 27.02 15.13 3.58
N LEU A 402 26.19 15.36 2.56
CA LEU A 402 26.24 16.57 1.75
C LEU A 402 24.86 17.23 1.73
N TYR A 403 24.79 18.52 2.05
CA TYR A 403 23.58 19.33 1.84
C TYR A 403 23.69 20.11 0.55
N ALA A 404 22.77 19.85 -0.39
CA ALA A 404 22.70 20.55 -1.66
C ALA A 404 22.13 21.98 -1.53
N GLY A 405 21.44 22.27 -0.42
CA GLY A 405 20.81 23.56 -0.16
C GLY A 405 19.54 23.80 -0.99
N LYS A 406 19.01 22.76 -1.65
CA LYS A 406 17.80 22.81 -2.49
C LYS A 406 17.19 21.43 -2.67
N PHE A 407 15.94 21.42 -3.11
CA PHE A 407 15.23 20.21 -3.55
C PHE A 407 15.06 20.16 -5.06
N ASP A 408 14.99 21.32 -5.74
CA ASP A 408 14.71 21.43 -7.18
C ASP A 408 15.85 20.95 -8.08
N ALA A 409 15.50 20.63 -9.32
CA ALA A 409 16.43 20.21 -10.36
C ALA A 409 17.52 21.27 -10.65
N ASP A 410 18.78 20.87 -10.54
CA ASP A 410 19.95 21.70 -10.88
C ASP A 410 21.04 20.86 -11.53
N PRO A 411 21.11 20.78 -12.88
CA PRO A 411 22.08 19.94 -13.58
C PRO A 411 23.55 20.31 -13.30
N ARG A 412 23.85 21.60 -13.06
CA ARG A 412 25.21 22.05 -12.81
C ARG A 412 25.68 21.57 -11.44
N LEU A 413 24.90 21.86 -10.40
CA LEU A 413 25.23 21.44 -9.05
C LEU A 413 25.19 19.92 -8.91
N THR A 414 24.26 19.23 -9.58
CA THR A 414 24.21 17.76 -9.68
C THR A 414 25.56 17.20 -10.14
N SER A 415 26.13 17.77 -11.21
CA SER A 415 27.41 17.30 -11.75
C SER A 415 28.57 17.51 -10.78
N THR A 416 28.57 18.64 -10.05
CA THR A 416 29.56 18.93 -9.01
C THR A 416 29.46 17.98 -7.82
N VAL A 417 28.24 17.75 -7.30
CA VAL A 417 28.01 16.83 -6.18
C VAL A 417 28.37 15.40 -6.57
N ALA A 418 27.98 14.95 -7.77
CA ALA A 418 28.36 13.64 -8.29
C ALA A 418 29.88 13.48 -8.37
N GLN A 419 30.60 14.51 -8.82
CA GLN A 419 32.07 14.47 -8.86
C GLN A 419 32.70 14.36 -7.46
N ILE A 420 32.20 15.12 -6.47
CA ILE A 420 32.67 15.03 -5.08
C ILE A 420 32.49 13.59 -4.56
N LEU A 421 31.34 12.97 -4.83
CA LEU A 421 31.05 11.60 -4.41
C LEU A 421 31.96 10.57 -5.10
N ARG A 422 32.24 10.76 -6.40
CA ARG A 422 33.24 9.96 -7.13
C ARG A 422 34.64 10.08 -6.53
N ASP A 423 35.08 11.29 -6.22
CA ASP A 423 36.41 11.55 -5.65
C ASP A 423 36.56 10.94 -4.25
N HIS A 424 35.45 10.83 -3.51
CA HIS A 424 35.42 10.10 -2.24
C HIS A 424 35.41 8.57 -2.40
N HIS A 425 35.18 8.05 -3.61
CA HIS A 425 35.03 6.62 -3.94
C HIS A 425 33.92 5.95 -3.13
N VAL A 426 32.74 6.57 -3.09
CA VAL A 426 31.57 5.99 -2.42
C VAL A 426 30.97 4.86 -3.26
N SER A 427 30.46 3.82 -2.62
CA SER A 427 29.83 2.66 -3.29
C SER A 427 28.31 2.69 -3.24
N VAL A 428 27.72 3.37 -2.24
CA VAL A 428 26.27 3.49 -2.07
C VAL A 428 25.91 4.92 -1.69
N VAL A 429 24.87 5.47 -2.30
CA VAL A 429 24.38 6.82 -2.06
C VAL A 429 22.87 6.80 -1.77
N PHE A 430 22.47 7.47 -0.70
CA PHE A 430 21.06 7.65 -0.32
C PHE A 430 20.55 9.05 -0.71
N ASN A 431 19.36 9.09 -1.33
CA ASN A 431 18.66 10.32 -1.67
C ASN A 431 17.77 10.81 -0.51
N ALA A 432 18.14 11.93 0.12
CA ALA A 432 17.31 12.72 1.04
C ALA A 432 17.13 14.16 0.53
N ALA A 433 17.17 14.36 -0.80
CA ALA A 433 17.18 15.65 -1.48
C ALA A 433 16.13 15.75 -2.61
N SER A 434 15.09 14.91 -2.60
CA SER A 434 14.02 14.92 -3.60
C SER A 434 14.57 14.87 -5.04
N ILE A 435 14.02 15.65 -5.97
CA ILE A 435 14.38 15.61 -7.39
C ILE A 435 15.86 15.93 -7.64
N PHE A 436 16.48 16.80 -6.83
CA PHE A 436 17.92 17.04 -6.88
C PHE A 436 18.73 15.77 -6.62
N GLY A 437 18.36 15.02 -5.57
CA GLY A 437 19.05 13.78 -5.23
C GLY A 437 18.78 12.67 -6.24
N THR A 438 17.56 12.57 -6.79
CA THR A 438 17.26 11.65 -7.91
C THR A 438 18.15 11.93 -9.12
N MET A 439 18.32 13.19 -9.51
CA MET A 439 19.20 13.56 -10.62
C MET A 439 20.66 13.17 -10.35
N THR A 440 21.11 13.33 -9.10
CA THR A 440 22.46 12.94 -8.68
C THR A 440 22.63 11.42 -8.70
N LEU A 441 21.64 10.67 -8.20
CA LEU A 441 21.62 9.20 -8.30
C LEU A 441 21.67 8.75 -9.77
N LYS A 442 20.86 9.32 -10.66
CA LYS A 442 20.91 9.02 -12.12
C LYS A 442 22.28 9.22 -12.72
N ASN A 443 22.97 10.30 -12.35
CA ASN A 443 24.31 10.57 -12.83
C ASN A 443 25.28 9.44 -12.39
N LEU A 444 25.29 9.13 -11.10
CA LEU A 444 26.19 8.16 -10.48
C LEU A 444 25.92 6.71 -10.92
N THR A 445 24.65 6.32 -10.99
CA THR A 445 24.26 4.95 -11.37
C THR A 445 24.54 4.68 -12.83
N THR A 446 24.35 5.67 -13.71
CA THR A 446 24.58 5.51 -15.15
C THR A 446 26.06 5.53 -15.52
N GLN A 447 26.85 6.42 -14.90
CA GLN A 447 28.23 6.67 -15.32
C GLN A 447 29.25 5.80 -14.59
N ASP A 448 29.00 5.48 -13.32
CA ASP A 448 30.02 4.94 -12.41
C ASP A 448 29.66 3.58 -11.82
N GLY A 449 28.42 3.12 -12.01
CA GLY A 449 27.90 1.89 -11.38
C GLY A 449 27.79 1.98 -9.86
N ILE A 450 27.74 3.21 -9.31
CA ILE A 450 27.52 3.46 -7.88
C ILE A 450 26.05 3.16 -7.56
N TYR A 451 25.82 2.46 -6.45
CA TYR A 451 24.48 2.03 -6.07
C TYR A 451 23.68 3.15 -5.41
N GLY A 452 22.38 3.24 -5.73
CA GLY A 452 21.45 4.23 -5.18
C GLY A 452 20.42 3.61 -4.23
N ILE A 453 20.01 4.39 -3.23
CA ILE A 453 18.83 4.15 -2.40
C ILE A 453 17.91 5.37 -2.53
N GLY A 454 16.69 5.18 -3.02
CA GLY A 454 15.69 6.23 -3.16
C GLY A 454 14.90 6.53 -1.88
N SER A 455 14.07 7.57 -1.90
CA SER A 455 13.13 7.88 -0.80
C SER A 455 11.77 8.41 -1.26
N GLY A 456 10.78 8.33 -0.37
CA GLY A 456 9.43 8.84 -0.60
C GLY A 456 8.57 7.85 -1.39
N SER A 457 8.83 7.73 -2.68
CA SER A 457 8.21 6.73 -3.56
C SER A 457 9.22 5.66 -3.98
N ASP A 458 8.76 4.65 -4.72
CA ASP A 458 9.69 3.73 -5.37
C ASP A 458 10.32 4.42 -6.58
N GLU A 459 11.53 4.96 -6.42
CA GLU A 459 12.22 5.70 -7.47
C GLU A 459 12.57 4.82 -8.68
N TRP A 460 12.70 3.50 -8.53
CA TRP A 460 12.89 2.63 -9.69
C TRP A 460 11.67 2.67 -10.63
N ILE A 461 10.48 2.74 -10.04
CA ILE A 461 9.21 2.95 -10.75
C ILE A 461 9.10 4.40 -11.24
N THR A 462 9.15 5.37 -10.33
CA THR A 462 8.76 6.75 -10.63
C THR A 462 9.80 7.54 -11.41
N ASN A 463 11.08 7.21 -11.24
CA ASN A 463 12.19 8.00 -11.79
C ASN A 463 13.06 7.20 -12.75
N TRP A 464 13.16 5.87 -12.61
CA TRP A 464 13.81 4.99 -13.60
C TRP A 464 12.82 4.28 -14.53
N ALA A 465 11.53 4.61 -14.44
CA ALA A 465 10.48 4.20 -15.37
C ALA A 465 10.55 2.69 -15.66
N TYR A 466 10.46 1.90 -14.59
CA TYR A 466 10.45 0.44 -14.65
C TYR A 466 11.70 -0.18 -15.28
N GLY A 467 12.85 0.47 -15.08
CA GLY A 467 14.13 0.00 -15.59
C GLY A 467 14.47 0.44 -17.01
N SER A 468 13.61 1.25 -17.65
CA SER A 468 13.89 1.77 -19.00
C SER A 468 14.98 2.87 -19.01
N VAL A 469 15.23 3.51 -17.87
CA VAL A 469 16.30 4.52 -17.74
C VAL A 469 17.62 3.84 -17.38
N PRO A 470 18.75 4.19 -18.04
CA PRO A 470 20.06 3.64 -17.69
C PRO A 470 20.43 3.77 -16.21
N GLY A 471 21.15 2.78 -15.70
CA GLY A 471 21.59 2.73 -14.31
C GLY A 471 20.50 2.27 -13.33
N SER A 472 19.34 1.78 -13.81
CA SER A 472 18.28 1.24 -12.97
C SER A 472 18.71 -0.01 -12.19
N GLU A 473 19.62 -0.80 -12.77
CA GLU A 473 20.23 -1.99 -12.20
C GLU A 473 21.10 -1.71 -10.96
N HIS A 474 21.46 -0.43 -10.77
CA HIS A 474 22.21 0.05 -9.61
C HIS A 474 21.30 0.65 -8.53
N ILE A 475 19.97 0.69 -8.71
CA ILE A 475 19.03 1.08 -7.65
C ILE A 475 18.74 -0.12 -6.76
N LEU A 476 19.20 -0.07 -5.51
CA LEU A 476 19.04 -1.15 -4.54
C LEU A 476 17.56 -1.30 -4.14
N THR A 477 16.95 -0.19 -3.72
CA THR A 477 15.57 -0.08 -3.24
C THR A 477 15.26 1.40 -3.00
N SER A 478 14.05 1.70 -2.51
CA SER A 478 13.67 3.01 -1.99
C SER A 478 13.01 2.87 -0.62
N ILE A 479 13.24 3.83 0.28
CA ILE A 479 12.51 3.92 1.54
C ILE A 479 11.23 4.71 1.31
N GLN A 480 10.10 3.99 1.24
CA GLN A 480 8.80 4.54 0.89
C GLN A 480 8.06 5.10 2.10
N THR A 481 7.34 6.20 1.86
CA THR A 481 6.46 6.85 2.82
C THR A 481 5.00 6.63 2.40
N ASP A 482 4.24 5.90 3.20
CA ASP A 482 2.85 5.51 2.89
C ASP A 482 1.83 6.48 3.50
N TYR A 483 1.49 7.52 2.72
CA TYR A 483 0.44 8.50 3.05
C TYR A 483 -0.94 7.86 3.21
N THR A 484 -1.22 6.72 2.56
CA THR A 484 -2.48 6.00 2.74
C THR A 484 -2.61 5.53 4.18
N VAL A 485 -1.55 4.89 4.70
CA VAL A 485 -1.53 4.37 6.07
C VAL A 485 -1.56 5.51 7.09
N MET A 486 -0.77 6.56 6.87
CA MET A 486 -0.68 7.68 7.81
C MET A 486 -2.02 8.42 7.94
N VAL A 487 -2.60 8.89 6.84
CA VAL A 487 -3.87 9.62 6.88
C VAL A 487 -4.99 8.75 7.44
N ARG A 488 -5.05 7.48 7.01
CA ARG A 488 -6.03 6.52 7.55
C ARG A 488 -5.91 6.37 9.06
N SER A 489 -4.68 6.24 9.57
CA SER A 489 -4.42 6.00 10.99
C SER A 489 -4.73 7.23 11.83
N VAL A 490 -4.41 8.43 11.34
CA VAL A 490 -4.77 9.70 12.01
C VAL A 490 -6.29 9.80 12.12
N MET A 491 -7.01 9.69 11.00
CA MET A 491 -8.46 9.84 10.99
C MET A 491 -9.18 8.77 11.83
N GLN A 492 -8.69 7.53 11.81
CA GLN A 492 -9.21 6.48 12.70
C GLN A 492 -8.92 6.78 14.19
N SER A 493 -7.79 7.41 14.50
CA SER A 493 -7.46 7.79 15.88
C SER A 493 -8.31 8.96 16.35
N VAL A 494 -8.61 9.93 15.48
CA VAL A 494 -9.58 11.01 15.75
C VAL A 494 -10.97 10.43 16.03
N LEU A 495 -11.45 9.51 15.18
CA LEU A 495 -12.74 8.83 15.39
C LEU A 495 -12.81 8.11 16.75
N ARG A 496 -11.69 7.59 17.24
CA ARG A 496 -11.60 6.91 18.55
C ARG A 496 -11.31 7.85 19.72
N ALA A 497 -11.17 9.16 19.49
CA ALA A 497 -10.60 10.15 20.42
C ALA A 497 -9.28 9.71 21.08
N ASN A 498 -8.40 9.10 20.30
CA ASN A 498 -7.07 8.71 20.74
C ASN A 498 -6.01 9.80 20.45
N LEU A 499 -6.41 11.00 20.05
CA LEU A 499 -5.51 12.11 19.77
C LEU A 499 -5.90 13.32 20.60
N THR A 500 -4.89 13.98 21.15
CA THR A 500 -5.04 15.22 21.92
C THR A 500 -4.49 16.37 21.09
N GLY A 501 -5.22 17.49 21.03
CA GLY A 501 -4.68 18.68 20.37
C GLY A 501 -3.41 19.18 21.09
N GLY A 502 -2.55 19.90 20.36
CA GLY A 502 -1.24 20.32 20.87
C GLY A 502 -0.20 19.20 20.91
N SER A 503 -0.57 17.95 20.58
CA SER A 503 0.37 16.84 20.49
C SER A 503 1.02 16.74 19.10
N THR A 504 2.22 16.17 19.07
CA THR A 504 2.90 15.71 17.85
C THR A 504 2.92 14.19 17.84
N VAL A 505 2.40 13.58 16.77
CA VAL A 505 2.42 12.13 16.57
C VAL A 505 3.33 11.75 15.41
N PHE A 506 4.11 10.69 15.60
CA PHE A 506 5.05 10.18 14.60
C PHE A 506 4.58 8.85 14.05
N TYR A 507 4.55 8.75 12.72
CA TYR A 507 4.26 7.51 12.01
C TYR A 507 5.54 6.97 11.36
N GLY A 508 5.99 5.82 11.86
CA GLY A 508 7.22 5.16 11.41
C GLY A 508 6.99 3.75 10.87
N ALA A 509 8.03 2.93 10.97
CA ALA A 509 7.93 1.50 10.74
C ALA A 509 7.03 0.83 11.79
N ASN A 510 6.29 -0.21 11.38
CA ASN A 510 5.35 -0.93 12.24
C ASN A 510 5.53 -2.45 12.10
N PRO A 511 5.28 -3.25 13.16
CA PRO A 511 5.40 -4.72 13.03
C PRO A 511 4.38 -5.28 12.03
N ASN A 512 3.24 -4.61 11.85
CA ASN A 512 2.27 -4.91 10.81
C ASN A 512 2.55 -4.08 9.56
N ALA A 513 2.93 -4.73 8.47
CA ALA A 513 3.21 -4.07 7.20
C ALA A 513 2.03 -3.23 6.66
N GLU A 514 0.77 -3.59 6.97
CA GLU A 514 -0.41 -2.82 6.57
C GLU A 514 -0.57 -1.51 7.37
N GLN A 515 0.10 -1.40 8.51
CA GLN A 515 0.09 -0.23 9.40
C GLN A 515 1.43 0.50 9.43
N SER A 516 2.41 0.03 8.66
CA SER A 516 3.72 0.67 8.54
C SER A 516 3.62 1.87 7.62
N ALA A 517 3.96 3.06 8.11
CA ALA A 517 4.06 4.25 7.28
C ALA A 517 5.40 4.31 6.54
N ILE A 518 6.43 3.60 7.03
CA ILE A 518 7.73 3.46 6.37
C ILE A 518 7.89 2.03 5.87
N LYS A 519 8.24 1.87 4.59
CA LYS A 519 8.40 0.55 3.94
C LYS A 519 9.63 0.55 3.04
N LEU A 520 10.19 -0.64 2.83
CA LEU A 520 11.17 -0.86 1.77
C LEU A 520 10.45 -1.22 0.47
N ALA A 521 10.82 -0.56 -0.62
CA ALA A 521 10.39 -0.99 -1.95
C ALA A 521 10.98 -2.38 -2.27
N PRO A 522 10.32 -3.17 -3.14
CA PRO A 522 10.85 -4.45 -3.58
C PRO A 522 12.25 -4.33 -4.17
N VAL A 523 13.01 -5.43 -4.08
CA VAL A 523 14.27 -5.55 -4.83
C VAL A 523 13.93 -5.82 -6.29
N HIS A 524 14.30 -4.89 -7.16
CA HIS A 524 14.08 -4.99 -8.61
C HIS A 524 15.26 -5.70 -9.27
N GLU A 525 16.09 -4.96 -10.00
CA GLU A 525 17.19 -5.49 -10.80
C GLU A 525 18.48 -5.71 -9.99
N ALA A 526 18.63 -5.02 -8.86
CA ALA A 526 19.85 -5.05 -8.04
C ALA A 526 20.00 -6.31 -7.16
N GLY A 527 19.25 -7.39 -7.41
CA GLY A 527 19.24 -8.61 -6.58
C GLY A 527 20.57 -9.35 -6.49
N ALA A 528 21.49 -9.12 -7.43
CA ALA A 528 22.86 -9.62 -7.35
C ALA A 528 23.69 -8.95 -6.23
N VAL A 529 23.33 -7.73 -5.84
CA VAL A 529 24.00 -6.95 -4.79
C VAL A 529 23.16 -6.88 -3.54
N TYR A 530 21.88 -6.53 -3.67
CA TYR A 530 20.91 -6.63 -2.59
C TYR A 530 20.38 -8.07 -2.50
N THR A 531 21.25 -8.96 -2.02
CA THR A 531 20.96 -10.40 -1.96
C THR A 531 19.85 -10.71 -0.96
N LYS A 532 19.25 -11.91 -1.08
CA LYS A 532 18.27 -12.41 -0.10
C LYS A 532 18.80 -12.48 1.33
N GLU A 533 20.11 -12.64 1.51
CA GLU A 533 20.73 -12.57 2.84
C GLU A 533 20.65 -11.16 3.42
N ILE A 534 21.01 -10.13 2.64
CA ILE A 534 20.92 -8.73 3.07
C ILE A 534 19.45 -8.35 3.28
N GLU A 535 18.53 -8.77 2.42
CA GLU A 535 17.08 -8.55 2.59
C GLU A 535 16.58 -9.14 3.91
N GLY A 536 17.01 -10.37 4.24
CA GLY A 536 16.72 -11.00 5.53
C GLY A 536 17.27 -10.22 6.72
N LYS A 537 18.50 -9.69 6.63
CA LYS A 537 19.09 -8.82 7.67
C LYS A 537 18.30 -7.53 7.84
N MET A 538 17.90 -6.90 6.74
CA MET A 538 17.09 -5.67 6.77
C MET A 538 15.73 -5.89 7.46
N HIS A 539 15.05 -7.01 7.18
CA HIS A 539 13.84 -7.37 7.92
C HIS A 539 14.10 -7.55 9.42
N GLY A 540 15.24 -8.16 9.79
CA GLY A 540 15.68 -8.28 11.18
C GLY A 540 15.90 -6.92 11.85
N TYR A 541 16.62 -6.01 11.18
CA TYR A 541 16.88 -4.66 11.69
C TYR A 541 15.59 -3.87 11.89
N ILE A 542 14.67 -3.90 10.91
CA ILE A 542 13.37 -3.21 11.03
C ILE A 542 12.57 -3.80 12.19
N ALA A 543 12.55 -5.13 12.35
CA ALA A 543 11.85 -5.77 13.47
C ALA A 543 12.44 -5.40 14.83
N ASP A 544 13.76 -5.30 14.95
CA ASP A 544 14.42 -4.89 16.19
C ASP A 544 14.26 -3.39 16.47
N MET A 545 14.24 -2.55 15.43
CA MET A 545 13.93 -1.12 15.54
C MET A 545 12.50 -0.90 16.04
N VAL A 546 11.53 -1.61 15.44
CA VAL A 546 10.12 -1.59 15.85
C VAL A 546 9.92 -2.06 17.30
N LYS A 547 10.76 -2.98 17.78
CA LYS A 547 10.74 -3.45 19.19
C LYS A 547 11.52 -2.52 20.14
N GLY A 548 12.07 -1.41 19.65
CA GLY A 548 12.85 -0.46 20.43
C GLY A 548 14.25 -0.93 20.83
N LYS A 549 14.72 -2.09 20.33
CA LYS A 549 16.08 -2.59 20.59
C LYS A 549 17.14 -1.82 19.81
N LEU A 550 16.77 -1.35 18.62
CA LEU A 550 17.57 -0.43 17.82
C LEU A 550 16.90 0.94 17.85
N GLN A 551 17.69 1.98 18.10
CA GLN A 551 17.21 3.36 18.15
C GLN A 551 18.07 4.21 17.22
N THR A 552 17.43 5.17 16.56
CA THR A 552 18.08 6.06 15.60
C THR A 552 19.10 6.97 16.29
N GLY A 553 18.84 7.36 17.54
CA GLY A 553 19.72 8.27 18.31
C GLY A 553 19.69 9.69 17.76
N VAL A 554 18.61 10.07 17.09
CA VAL A 554 18.39 11.40 16.49
C VAL A 554 17.33 12.14 17.29
N ASP A 555 17.55 13.43 17.53
CA ASP A 555 16.54 14.27 18.15
C ASP A 555 15.42 14.64 17.17
N HIS A 556 14.17 14.47 17.59
CA HIS A 556 13.04 14.71 16.70
C HIS A 556 12.85 16.20 16.38
N LYS A 557 13.20 17.13 17.29
CA LYS A 557 12.97 18.57 17.08
C LYS A 557 14.06 19.19 16.24
N SER A 558 15.32 19.01 16.65
CA SER A 558 16.44 19.64 15.94
C SER A 558 16.90 18.84 14.72
N GLY A 559 16.65 17.52 14.74
CA GLY A 559 17.21 16.58 13.78
C GLY A 559 18.67 16.22 14.03
N ASP A 560 19.28 16.72 15.11
CA ASP A 560 20.68 16.47 15.44
C ASP A 560 20.87 15.08 16.10
N SER A 561 22.10 14.57 16.09
CA SER A 561 22.41 13.37 16.86
C SER A 561 22.42 13.65 18.37
N ARG A 562 21.85 12.73 19.15
CA ARG A 562 21.87 12.74 20.62
C ARG A 562 23.22 12.34 21.23
N SER A 563 24.15 11.82 20.44
CA SER A 563 25.52 11.55 20.89
C SER A 563 26.41 12.77 20.65
N SER A 564 27.19 13.12 21.67
CA SER A 564 27.88 14.40 21.87
C SER A 564 28.56 15.01 20.63
N GLY A 565 28.01 16.11 20.12
CA GLY A 565 28.73 17.24 19.49
C GLY A 565 29.55 17.03 18.21
N SER A 566 29.73 15.81 17.72
CA SER A 566 30.46 15.51 16.48
C SER A 566 29.52 14.90 15.44
N SER A 567 29.49 15.47 14.23
CA SER A 567 28.80 14.89 13.08
C SER A 567 29.19 13.42 12.91
N MET A 568 28.20 12.51 12.83
CA MET A 568 28.44 11.10 12.50
C MET A 568 28.88 10.89 11.05
N LEU A 569 28.85 11.96 10.26
CA LEU A 569 29.22 12.02 8.86
C LEU A 569 30.48 12.87 8.73
N GLY A 570 31.44 12.39 7.93
CA GLY A 570 32.70 13.09 7.68
C GLY A 570 32.79 13.73 6.31
#